data_AF-A0A1A9RM89-F1
#
_entry.id   AF-A0A1A9RM89-F1
#
_cell.length_a   1.000
_cell.length_b   1.000
_cell.length_c   1.000
_cell.angle_alpha   90.00
_cell.angle_beta   90.00
_cell.angle_gamma   90.00
#
_symmetry.space_group_name_H-M   'P 1'
#
loop_
_entity.id
_entity.type
_entity.pdbx_description
1 polymer ?
#
loop_
_entity_poly.entity_id
_entity_poly.type
_entity_poly.pdbx_seq_one_letter_code
_entity_poly.pdbx_strand_id
1 'polypeptide(L)' 'MSNANTKHSKALRKATTAKWQREKLERGELAQILIRADSETINNFKTMLEEIGGSRPEALRKLYQFYQAKK' A
#
# COMPACT_ATOMS: atom_id res chain seq x y z
N MET A 1 -5.83 31.31 7.08
CA MET A 1 -5.92 29.86 6.76
C MET A 1 -6.86 29.11 7.73
N SER A 2 -8.14 29.49 7.85
CA SER A 2 -9.06 28.90 8.85
C SER A 2 -9.94 27.76 8.28
N ASN A 3 -10.27 27.80 6.98
CA ASN A 3 -11.27 26.90 6.38
C ASN A 3 -10.75 25.49 6.06
N ALA A 4 -9.43 25.31 6.03
CA ALA A 4 -8.76 24.05 5.68
C ALA A 4 -9.03 22.91 6.68
N ASN A 5 -9.29 23.24 7.96
CA ASN A 5 -9.47 22.26 9.05
C ASN A 5 -10.93 22.00 9.42
N THR A 6 -11.88 22.62 8.73
CA THR A 6 -13.31 22.37 8.94
C THR A 6 -13.67 20.93 8.59
N LYS A 7 -14.68 20.37 9.27
CA LYS A 7 -15.17 19.00 9.03
C LYS A 7 -15.50 18.78 7.55
N HIS A 8 -16.10 19.77 6.91
CA HIS A 8 -16.44 19.75 5.49
C HIS A 8 -15.19 19.66 4.59
N SER A 9 -14.17 20.49 4.82
CA SER A 9 -12.91 20.45 4.06
C SER A 9 -12.20 19.09 4.19
N LYS A 10 -12.15 18.51 5.39
CA LYS A 10 -11.54 17.19 5.62
C LYS A 10 -12.31 16.07 4.91
N ALA A 11 -13.64 16.11 4.94
CA ALA A 11 -14.49 15.14 4.26
C ALA A 11 -14.32 15.23 2.74
N LEU A 12 -14.27 16.44 2.17
CA LEU A 12 -14.06 16.66 0.75
C LEU A 12 -12.70 16.10 0.29
N ARG A 13 -11.62 16.36 1.04
CA ARG A 13 -10.29 15.81 0.72
C ARG A 13 -10.29 14.28 0.73
N LYS A 14 -10.89 13.66 1.75
CA LYS A 14 -10.99 12.20 1.84
C LYS A 14 -11.73 11.62 0.63
N ALA A 15 -12.83 12.25 0.21
CA ALA A 15 -13.60 11.84 -0.96
C ALA A 15 -12.79 11.99 -2.26
N THR A 16 -12.09 13.11 -2.43
CA THR A 16 -11.22 13.34 -3.60
C THR A 16 -10.09 12.32 -3.69
N THR A 17 -9.42 12.03 -2.57
CA THR A 17 -8.36 11.00 -2.53
C THR A 17 -8.89 9.61 -2.88
N ALA A 18 -10.05 9.23 -2.33
CA ALA A 18 -10.66 7.94 -2.62
C ALA A 18 -11.05 7.81 -4.10
N LYS A 19 -11.62 8.87 -4.69
CA LYS A 19 -11.94 8.93 -6.12
C LYS A 19 -10.68 8.78 -6.98
N TRP A 20 -9.62 9.53 -6.66
CA TRP A 20 -8.34 9.47 -7.37
C TRP A 20 -7.69 8.08 -7.31
N GLN A 21 -7.71 7.42 -6.15
CA GLN A 21 -7.21 6.05 -6.02
C GLN A 21 -8.01 5.06 -6.87
N ARG A 22 -9.34 5.19 -6.90
CA ARG A 22 -10.21 4.35 -7.74
C ARG A 22 -9.91 4.53 -9.22
N GLU A 23 -9.81 5.77 -9.70
CA GLU A 23 -9.45 6.06 -11.10
C GLU A 23 -8.09 5.50 -11.50
N LYS A 24 -7.13 5.43 -10.57
CA LYS A 24 -5.82 4.82 -10.83
C LYS A 24 -5.85 3.30 -10.89
N LEU A 25 -6.68 2.67 -10.07
CA LEU A 25 -6.92 1.22 -10.15
C LEU A 25 -7.62 0.86 -11.47
N GLU A 26 -8.63 1.64 -11.88
CA GLU A 26 -9.36 1.43 -13.14
C GLU A 26 -8.46 1.61 -14.37
N ARG A 27 -7.54 2.57 -14.34
CA ARG A 27 -6.53 2.77 -15.40
C ARG A 27 -5.39 1.75 -15.38
N GLY A 28 -5.34 0.85 -14.40
CA GLY A 28 -4.26 -0.13 -14.24
C GLY A 28 -2.92 0.45 -13.77
N GLU A 29 -2.89 1.74 -13.37
CA GLU A 29 -1.68 2.38 -12.81
C GLU A 29 -1.36 1.86 -11.41
N LEU A 30 -2.38 1.37 -10.70
CA LEU A 30 -2.26 0.69 -9.42
C LEU A 30 -2.89 -0.70 -9.54
N ALA A 31 -2.30 -1.67 -8.83
CA ALA A 31 -2.88 -2.98 -8.64
C ALA A 31 -2.88 -3.31 -7.16
N GLN A 32 -3.91 -4.02 -6.72
CA GLN A 32 -4.05 -4.48 -5.34
C GLN A 32 -4.20 -6.00 -5.32
N ILE A 33 -3.52 -6.64 -4.38
CA ILE A 33 -3.71 -8.04 -4.05
C ILE A 33 -4.23 -8.15 -2.61
N LEU A 34 -5.21 -9.02 -2.41
CA LEU A 34 -5.69 -9.40 -1.07
C LEU A 34 -5.11 -10.76 -0.72
N ILE A 35 -4.39 -10.85 0.40
CA ILE A 35 -3.80 -12.10 0.89
C ILE A 35 -4.46 -12.45 2.22
N ARG A 36 -4.92 -13.70 2.35
CA ARG A 36 -5.44 -14.28 3.59
C ARG A 36 -4.63 -15.54 3.91
N ALA A 37 -4.10 -15.63 5.12
CA ALA A 37 -3.35 -16.77 5.64
C ALA A 37 -3.54 -16.81 7.17
N ASP A 38 -3.00 -17.82 7.83
CA ASP A 38 -2.96 -17.89 9.28
C ASP A 38 -2.14 -16.72 9.89
N SER A 39 -2.38 -16.45 11.17
CA SER A 39 -1.76 -15.32 11.86
C SER A 39 -0.23 -15.40 11.90
N GLU A 40 0.33 -16.61 12.04
CA GLU A 40 1.77 -16.81 12.11
C GLU A 40 2.43 -16.45 10.78
N THR A 41 1.91 -16.96 9.67
CA THR A 41 2.37 -16.64 8.32
C THR A 41 2.33 -15.14 8.05
N ILE A 42 1.21 -14.47 8.40
CA ILE A 42 1.09 -13.02 8.21
C ILE A 42 2.05 -12.23 9.09
N ASN A 43 2.29 -12.65 10.33
CA ASN A 43 3.21 -11.99 11.24
C ASN A 43 4.65 -12.14 10.76
N ASN A 44 5.07 -13.35 10.39
CA ASN A 44 6.40 -13.61 9.82
C ASN A 44 6.64 -12.77 8.56
N PHE A 45 5.62 -12.67 7.69
CA PHE A 45 5.69 -11.83 6.50
C PHE A 45 5.87 -10.35 6.84
N LYS A 46 5.13 -9.82 7.83
CA LYS A 46 5.28 -8.43 8.28
C LYS A 46 6.66 -8.15 8.85
N THR A 47 7.16 -9.01 9.73
CA THR A 47 8.50 -8.89 10.32
C THR A 47 9.57 -8.83 9.24
N MET A 48 9.51 -9.75 8.26
CA MET A 48 10.43 -9.76 7.12
C MET A 48 10.36 -8.45 6.30
N LEU A 49 9.16 -7.91 6.04
CA LEU A 49 9.03 -6.64 5.32
C LEU A 49 9.59 -5.45 6.13
N GLU A 50 9.50 -5.49 7.46
CA GLU A 50 10.06 -4.47 8.35
C GLU A 50 11.60 -4.52 8.36
N GLU A 51 12.19 -5.72 8.41
CA GLU A 51 13.64 -5.92 8.34
C GLU A 51 14.26 -5.42 7.03
N ILE A 52 13.57 -5.64 5.90
CA ILE A 52 14.01 -5.15 4.58
C ILE A 52 13.98 -3.61 4.50
N GLY A 53 13.06 -2.98 5.23
CA GLY A 53 12.84 -1.55 5.29
C GLY A 53 12.29 -0.91 4.00
N GLY A 54 11.80 0.32 4.14
CA GLY A 54 11.15 1.07 3.07
C GLY A 54 9.63 0.88 3.05
N SER A 55 9.00 1.18 1.91
CA SER A 55 7.57 0.95 1.74
C SER A 55 7.27 -0.55 1.49
N ARG A 56 6.08 -1.04 1.86
CA ARG A 56 5.69 -2.45 1.59
C ARG A 56 5.87 -2.86 0.12
N PRO A 57 5.50 -2.03 -0.88
CA PRO A 57 5.77 -2.33 -2.28
C PRO A 57 7.26 -2.40 -2.63
N GLU A 58 8.10 -1.54 -2.05
CA GLU A 58 9.55 -1.59 -2.25
C GLU A 58 10.16 -2.88 -1.68
N ALA A 59 9.74 -3.27 -0.47
CA ALA A 59 10.19 -4.50 0.16
C ALA A 59 9.77 -5.74 -0.66
N LEU A 60 8.54 -5.76 -1.18
CA LEU A 60 8.08 -6.78 -2.14
C LEU A 60 8.93 -6.83 -3.41
N ARG A 61 9.29 -5.66 -3.97
CA ARG A 61 10.16 -5.59 -5.16
C ARG A 61 11.55 -6.14 -4.87
N LYS A 62 12.14 -5.81 -3.72
CA LYS A 62 13.45 -6.34 -3.28
C LYS A 62 13.40 -7.87 -3.13
N LEU A 63 12.34 -8.42 -2.54
CA LEU A 63 12.13 -9.87 -2.42
C LEU A 63 12.09 -10.55 -3.78
N TYR A 64 11.35 -9.97 -4.74
CA TYR A 64 11.29 -10.51 -6.09
C TYR A 64 12.66 -10.49 -6.79
N GLN A 65 13.41 -9.39 -6.65
CA GLN A 65 14.77 -9.30 -7.19
C GLN A 65 15.71 -10.34 -6.57
N PHE A 66 15.65 -10.53 -5.26
CA PHE A 66 16.41 -11.55 -4.56
C PHE A 66 16.08 -12.97 -5.04
N TYR A 67 14.78 -13.28 -5.21
CA TYR A 67 14.34 -14.57 -5.73
C TYR A 67 14.83 -14.80 -7.18
N GLN A 68 14.74 -13.79 -8.04
CA GLN A 68 15.23 -13.88 -9.41
C GLN A 68 16.75 -14.07 -9.49
N ALA A 69 17.52 -13.45 -8.59
CA ALA A 69 18.97 -13.62 -8.54
C ALA A 69 19.42 -15.01 -8.05
N LYS A 70 18.54 -15.75 -7.36
CA LYS A 70 18.79 -17.12 -6.89
C LYS A 70 18.39 -18.20 -7.88
N LYS A 71 17.67 -17.84 -8.94
CA LYS A 71 17.26 -18.73 -10.02
C LYS A 71 18.36 -18.86 -11.05
#